data_AF-S0F5B8-F1
#
_entry.id   AF-S0F5B8-F1
#
_cell.length_a   1.000
_cell.length_b   1.000
_cell.length_c   1.000
_cell.angle_alpha   90.00
_cell.angle_beta   90.00
_cell.angle_gamma   90.00
#
_symmetry.space_group_name_H-M   'P 1'
#
loop_
_entity.id
_entity.type
_entity.pdbx_description
1 polymer ?
#
loop_
_entity_poly.entity_id
_entity_poly.type
_entity_poly.pdbx_seq_one_letter_code
_entity_poly.pdbx_strand_id
1 'polypeptide(L)'
;MFTFITIMAVGVFIGYRLRHLHRIHKVTSLIQVVVCLLLFILGLSIGTNKLIISNLSYFCRQAAVISALSLLGSSMAALLVSHLFFKKGVSNEK
;
A
#
# COMPACT_ATOMS: atom_id res chain seq x y z
N MET A 1 -17.31 -13.58 -13.88
CA MET A 1 -16.33 -13.91 -12.81
C MET A 1 -15.03 -14.43 -13.39
N PHE A 2 -15.03 -15.53 -14.15
CA PHE A 2 -13.83 -16.05 -14.81
C PHE A 2 -13.15 -15.06 -15.77
N THR A 3 -13.91 -14.24 -16.49
CA THR A 3 -13.35 -13.23 -17.41
C THR A 3 -12.48 -12.19 -16.71
N PHE A 4 -12.87 -11.77 -15.49
CA PHE A 4 -12.06 -10.84 -14.70
C PHE A 4 -10.76 -11.50 -14.25
N ILE A 5 -10.83 -12.77 -13.84
CA ILE A 5 -9.67 -13.55 -13.39
C ILE A 5 -8.70 -13.78 -14.55
N THR A 6 -9.20 -14.12 -15.73
CA THR A 6 -8.35 -14.35 -16.92
C THR A 6 -7.73 -13.04 -17.42
N ILE A 7 -8.47 -11.94 -17.43
CA ILE A 7 -7.92 -10.62 -17.77
C ILE A 7 -6.81 -10.21 -16.80
N MET A 8 -7.00 -10.42 -15.48
CA MET A 8 -5.95 -10.14 -14.50
C MET A 8 -4.74 -11.05 -14.67
N ALA A 9 -4.94 -12.35 -14.89
CA ALA A 9 -3.84 -13.31 -15.09
C ALA A 9 -3.01 -12.97 -16.35
N VAL A 10 -3.67 -12.62 -17.44
CA VAL A 10 -3.02 -12.18 -18.68
C VAL A 10 -2.28 -10.87 -18.47
N GLY A 11 -2.86 -9.92 -17.73
CA GLY A 11 -2.20 -8.66 -17.37
C GLY A 11 -0.92 -8.86 -16.56
N VAL A 12 -0.93 -9.76 -15.58
CA VAL A 12 0.26 -10.13 -14.80
C VAL A 12 1.31 -10.79 -15.69
N PHE A 13 0.90 -11.68 -16.59
CA PHE A 13 1.82 -12.38 -17.49
C PHE A 13 2.52 -11.43 -18.46
N ILE A 14 1.75 -10.51 -19.07
CA ILE A 14 2.28 -9.46 -19.95
C ILE A 14 3.21 -8.52 -19.17
N GLY A 15 2.80 -8.07 -17.98
CA GLY A 15 3.63 -7.22 -17.12
C GLY A 15 4.96 -7.86 -16.73
N TYR A 16 4.96 -9.18 -16.46
CA TYR A 16 6.18 -9.92 -16.11
C TYR A 16 7.13 -10.06 -17.31
N ARG A 17 6.60 -10.33 -18.51
CA ARG A 17 7.41 -10.37 -19.74
C ARG A 17 7.97 -8.99 -20.11
N LEU A 18 7.19 -7.92 -19.92
CA LEU A 18 7.65 -6.55 -20.15
C LEU A 18 8.76 -6.14 -19.17
N ARG A 19 8.73 -6.66 -17.94
CA ARG A 19 9.77 -6.43 -16.92
C ARG A 19 11.13 -7.04 -17.29
N HIS A 20 11.14 -8.13 -18.06
CA HIS A 20 12.36 -8.81 -18.50
C HIS A 20 13.08 -8.08 -19.65
N LEU A 21 12.39 -7.24 -20.42
CA LEU A 21 13.05 -6.40 -21.42
C LEU A 21 13.81 -5.27 -20.71
N HIS A 22 15.10 -5.52 -20.46
CA HIS A 22 16.14 -4.66 -19.88
C HIS A 22 16.41 -3.38 -20.71
N ARG A 23 15.37 -2.66 -21.14
CA ARG A 23 15.46 -1.31 -21.72
C ARG A 23 15.01 -0.26 -20.68
N ILE A 24 15.25 -0.57 -19.41
CA ILE A 24 14.51 -0.09 -18.24
C ILE A 24 15.08 1.22 -17.66
N HIS A 25 16.31 1.63 -17.97
CA HIS A 25 16.83 2.87 -17.37
C HIS A 25 16.02 4.11 -17.81
N LYS A 26 15.60 4.15 -19.08
CA LYS A 26 14.81 5.28 -19.61
C LYS A 26 13.35 5.25 -19.15
N VAL A 27 12.79 4.06 -18.97
CA VAL A 27 11.42 3.88 -18.45
C VAL A 27 11.36 4.23 -16.97
N THR A 28 12.34 3.80 -16.16
CA THR A 28 12.44 4.19 -14.74
C THR A 28 12.54 5.70 -14.57
N SER A 29 13.37 6.38 -15.38
CA SER A 29 13.48 7.84 -15.35
C SER A 29 12.16 8.51 -15.78
N LEU A 30 11.49 7.99 -16.81
CA LEU A 30 10.19 8.51 -17.26
C LEU A 30 9.09 8.31 -16.20
N ILE A 31 9.06 7.15 -15.52
CA ILE A 31 8.14 6.89 -14.40
C ILE A 31 8.39 7.90 -13.28
N GLN A 32 9.65 8.15 -12.92
CA GLN A 32 9.99 9.10 -11.87
C GLN A 32 9.55 10.54 -12.23
N VAL A 33 9.75 10.96 -13.48
CA VAL A 33 9.27 12.27 -13.97
C VAL A 33 7.75 12.34 -13.92
N VAL A 34 7.04 11.30 -14.38
CA VAL A 34 5.57 11.25 -14.38
C VAL A 34 5.02 11.22 -12.96
N VAL A 35 5.59 10.44 -12.05
CA VAL A 35 5.18 10.41 -10.64
C VAL A 35 5.42 11.78 -9.99
N CYS A 36 6.55 12.42 -10.26
CA CYS A 36 6.82 13.78 -9.79
C CYS A 36 5.77 14.77 -10.30
N LEU A 37 5.44 14.73 -11.59
CA LEU A 37 4.44 15.60 -12.20
C LEU A 37 3.03 15.34 -11.65
N LEU A 38 2.65 14.06 -11.47
CA LEU A 38 1.37 13.67 -10.89
C LEU A 38 1.26 14.13 -9.43
N LEU A 39 2.32 13.96 -8.62
CA LEU A 39 2.37 14.44 -7.25
C LEU A 39 2.26 15.97 -7.19
N PHE A 40 2.90 16.68 -8.12
CA PHE A 40 2.82 18.13 -8.22
C PHE A 40 1.39 18.60 -8.55
N ILE A 41 0.76 18.01 -9.57
CA ILE A 41 -0.63 18.33 -9.96
C ILE A 41 -1.59 18.00 -8.83
N LEU A 42 -1.38 16.87 -8.14
CA LEU A 42 -2.17 16.48 -6.98
C LEU A 42 -2.05 17.51 -5.85
N GLY A 43 -0.83 17.95 -5.54
CA GLY A 43 -0.57 18.99 -4.54
C GLY A 43 -1.25 20.31 -4.90
N LEU A 44 -1.17 20.74 -6.16
CA LEU A 44 -1.86 21.94 -6.64
C LEU A 44 -3.38 21.81 -6.52
N SER A 45 -3.94 20.67 -6.93
CA SER A 45 -5.37 20.37 -6.85
C SER A 45 -5.91 20.42 -5.41
N ILE A 46 -5.15 19.88 -4.46
CA ILE A 46 -5.49 19.90 -3.03
C ILE A 46 -5.35 21.33 -2.47
N GLY A 47 -4.31 22.07 -2.86
CA GLY A 47 -4.02 23.43 -2.37
C GLY A 47 -4.99 24.51 -2.87
N THR A 48 -5.48 24.40 -4.11
CA THR A 48 -6.45 25.37 -4.68
C THR A 48 -7.87 25.18 -4.12
N ASN A 49 -8.18 24.02 -3.53
CA ASN A 49 -9.51 23.73 -3.02
C ASN A 49 -9.65 24.12 -1.54
N LYS A 50 -10.25 25.29 -1.28
CA LYS A 50 -10.47 25.81 0.10
C LYS A 50 -11.30 24.87 0.99
N LEU A 51 -12.15 24.03 0.42
CA LEU A 51 -12.95 23.05 1.15
C LEU A 51 -12.08 21.91 1.72
N ILE A 52 -11.04 21.53 0.98
CA ILE A 52 -10.09 20.49 1.39
C ILE A 52 -9.11 21.08 2.40
N ILE A 53 -8.57 22.29 2.16
CA ILE A 53 -7.61 22.91 3.09
C ILE A 53 -8.24 23.19 4.46
N SER A 54 -9.51 23.61 4.50
CA SER A 54 -10.24 23.90 5.75
C SER A 54 -10.51 22.64 6.58
N ASN A 55 -10.63 21.48 5.92
CA ASN A 55 -10.91 20.19 6.58
C ASN A 55 -9.68 19.27 6.62
N LEU A 56 -8.53 19.72 6.13
CA LEU A 56 -7.32 18.91 6.03
C LEU A 56 -6.86 18.40 7.39
N SER A 57 -6.98 19.25 8.42
CA SER A 57 -6.70 18.87 9.81
C SER A 57 -7.63 17.75 10.30
N TYR A 58 -8.92 17.80 9.93
CA TYR A 58 -9.88 16.74 10.26
C TYR A 58 -9.54 15.42 9.55
N PHE A 59 -9.25 15.47 8.25
CA PHE A 59 -8.81 14.28 7.48
C PHE A 59 -7.51 13.69 8.02
N CYS A 60 -6.54 14.54 8.37
CA CYS A 60 -5.26 14.10 8.91
C CYS A 60 -5.43 13.43 10.27
N ARG A 61 -6.29 13.99 11.14
CA ARG A 61 -6.64 13.36 12.42
C ARG A 61 -7.37 12.04 12.23
N GLN A 62 -8.31 11.96 11.30
CA GLN A 62 -9.02 10.73 10.99
C GLN A 62 -8.06 9.65 10.47
N ALA A 63 -7.19 10.00 9.52
CA ALA A 63 -6.17 9.11 8.99
C ALA A 63 -5.21 8.65 10.09
N ALA A 64 -4.75 9.55 10.96
CA ALA A 64 -3.87 9.21 12.08
C ALA A 64 -4.51 8.19 13.04
N VAL A 65 -5.80 8.37 13.37
CA VAL A 65 -6.54 7.41 14.21
C VAL A 65 -6.65 6.06 13.51
N ILE A 66 -7.02 6.02 12.22
CA ILE A 66 -7.12 4.77 11.46
C ILE A 66 -5.76 4.05 11.38
N SER A 67 -4.67 4.77 11.10
CA SER A 67 -3.32 4.21 11.05
C SER A 67 -2.88 3.68 12.41
N ALA A 68 -3.16 4.40 13.50
CA ALA A 68 -2.85 3.95 14.85
C ALA A 68 -3.62 2.66 15.21
N LEU A 69 -4.92 2.60 14.91
CA LEU A 69 -5.73 1.40 15.10
C LEU A 69 -5.22 0.24 14.24
N SER A 70 -4.81 0.51 12.99
CA SER A 70 -4.26 -0.51 12.09
C SER A 70 -2.93 -1.08 12.60
N LEU A 71 -2.05 -0.22 13.12
CA LEU A 71 -0.77 -0.65 13.72
C LEU A 71 -0.99 -1.44 15.01
N LEU A 72 -1.90 -0.97 15.88
CA LEU A 72 -2.26 -1.68 17.10
C LEU A 72 -2.89 -3.04 16.79
N GLY A 73 -3.81 -3.12 15.83
CA GLY A 73 -4.43 -4.38 15.41
C GLY A 73 -3.40 -5.38 14.88
N SER A 74 -2.47 -4.93 14.04
CA SER A 74 -1.40 -5.78 13.50
C SER A 74 -0.43 -6.25 14.62
N SER A 75 -0.06 -5.35 15.52
CA SER A 75 0.82 -5.66 16.67
C SER A 75 0.15 -6.63 17.65
N MET A 76 -1.13 -6.43 17.97
CA MET A 76 -1.90 -7.34 18.82
C MET A 76 -2.04 -8.73 18.19
N ALA A 77 -2.26 -8.83 16.88
CA ALA A 77 -2.31 -10.11 16.18
C ALA A 77 -0.95 -10.85 16.25
N ALA A 78 0.15 -10.13 16.04
CA ALA A 78 1.50 -10.70 16.17
C ALA A 78 1.80 -11.19 17.61
N LEU A 79 1.37 -10.43 18.63
CA LEU A 79 1.47 -10.83 20.03
C LEU A 79 0.60 -12.05 20.35
N LEU A 80 -0.63 -12.11 19.82
CA LEU A 80 -1.54 -13.23 20.02
C LEU A 80 -0.98 -14.52 19.40
N VAL A 81 -0.46 -14.44 18.18
CA VAL A 81 0.24 -15.55 17.51
C VAL A 81 1.45 -15.97 18.33
N SER A 82 2.28 -15.02 18.79
CA SER A 82 3.45 -15.33 19.60
C SER A 82 3.05 -16.02 20.92
N HIS A 83 2.05 -15.49 21.63
CA HIS A 83 1.62 -16.07 22.90
C HIS A 83 0.98 -17.46 22.73
N LEU A 84 0.23 -17.70 21.64
CA LEU A 84 -0.32 -19.01 21.32
C LEU A 84 0.75 -20.02 20.90
N PHE A 85 1.75 -19.59 20.12
CA PHE A 85 2.85 -20.44 19.67
C PHE A 85 3.82 -20.79 20.81
N PHE A 86 4.19 -19.81 21.66
CA PHE A 86 5.03 -20.04 22.82
C PHE A 86 4.33 -20.87 23.92
N LYS A 87 3.02 -20.69 24.13
CA LYS A 87 2.26 -21.55 25.06
C LYS A 87 2.13 -22.99 24.57
N LYS A 88 2.25 -23.24 23.26
CA LYS A 88 2.25 -24.59 22.67
C LYS A 88 3.63 -25.25 22.69
N GLY A 89 4.72 -24.47 22.79
CA GLY A 89 6.09 -24.98 22.92
C GLY A 89 6.44 -25.58 24.28
N VAL A 90 5.71 -25.24 25.36
CA VAL A 90 5.98 -25.74 26.73
C VAL A 90 5.23 -27.04 27.06
N SER A 91 4.28 -27.47 26.22
CA SER A 91 3.44 -28.66 26.46
C SER A 91 3.81 -29.88 25.61
N ASN A 92 5.00 -29.91 25.00
CA ASN A 92 5.56 -31.09 24.32
C ASN A 92 6.96 -31.44 24.86
N GLU A 93 7.17 -31.19 26.16
CA GLU A 93 8.32 -31.74 26.89
C GLU A 93 7.89 -32.07 28.32
N LYS A 94 6.96 -33.02 28.46
CA LYS A 94 6.77 -33.83 29.65
C LYS A 94 6.34 -35.24 29.26
#